data_AF-A0A897N3E7-F1
#
_entry.id   AF-A0A897N3E7-F1
#
_cell.length_a   1.000
_cell.length_b   1.000
_cell.length_c   1.000
_cell.angle_alpha   90.00
_cell.angle_beta   90.00
_cell.angle_gamma   90.00
#
_symmetry.space_group_name_H-M   'P 1'
#
loop_
_entity.id
_entity.type
_entity.pdbx_description
1 polymer ?
#
loop_
_entity_poly.entity_id
_entity_poly.type
_entity_poly.pdbx_seq_one_letter_code
_entity_poly.pdbx_strand_id
1 'polypeptide(L)' 'MSHASSSDMDVGLAMLFGALAIAGTAVMYLAVDTQVLAATGFAVAVTAGALAVGALHVYGA' A
#
# COMPACT_ATOMS: atom_id res chain seq x y z
N MET A 1 -16.87 27.12 -9.33
CA MET A 1 -15.92 26.01 -9.10
C MET A 1 -16.18 25.49 -7.70
N SER A 2 -16.84 24.34 -7.55
CA SER A 2 -16.90 23.70 -6.24
C SER A 2 -15.48 23.26 -5.91
N HIS A 3 -14.90 23.79 -4.84
CA HIS A 3 -13.78 23.12 -4.21
C HIS A 3 -14.35 21.81 -3.68
N ALA A 4 -14.23 20.73 -4.46
CA ALA A 4 -14.32 19.40 -3.88
C ALA A 4 -13.24 19.39 -2.81
N SER A 5 -13.63 19.36 -1.53
CA SER A 5 -12.67 19.19 -0.46
C SER A 5 -12.05 17.83 -0.69
N SER A 6 -10.82 17.80 -1.23
CA SER A 6 -10.03 16.57 -1.26
C SER A 6 -10.09 16.00 0.15
N SER A 7 -10.61 14.79 0.29
CA SER A 7 -10.80 14.20 1.60
C SER A 7 -9.42 13.87 2.16
N ASP A 8 -9.11 14.31 3.38
CA ASP A 8 -7.85 13.93 4.05
C ASP A 8 -7.70 12.40 4.16
N MET A 9 -8.82 11.68 4.07
CA MET A 9 -8.88 10.22 4.01
C MET A 9 -8.10 9.64 2.82
N ASP A 10 -8.12 10.29 1.65
CA ASP A 10 -7.45 9.80 0.45
C ASP A 10 -5.94 9.76 0.65
N VAL A 11 -5.41 10.86 1.21
CA VAL A 11 -4.00 11.00 1.54
C VAL A 11 -3.62 10.01 2.63
N GLY A 12 -4.42 9.92 3.70
CA GLY A 12 -4.15 8.99 4.81
C GLY A 12 -4.11 7.53 4.35
N LEU A 13 -5.05 7.13 3.49
CA LEU A 13 -5.17 5.76 3.01
C LEU A 13 -4.07 5.42 1.99
N ALA A 14 -3.71 6.35 1.11
CA ALA A 14 -2.55 6.22 0.24
C ALA A 14 -1.24 6.07 1.04
N MET A 15 -1.06 6.87 2.09
CA MET A 15 0.12 6.79 2.96
C MET A 15 0.18 5.47 3.75
N LEU A 16 -0.96 5.02 4.31
CA LEU A 16 -1.02 3.76 5.05
C LEU A 16 -0.66 2.56 4.17
N PHE A 17 -1.31 2.42 3.01
CA PHE A 17 -1.05 1.30 2.13
C PHE A 17 0.33 1.40 1.45
N GLY A 18 0.80 2.61 1.15
CA GLY A 18 2.16 2.84 0.69
C GLY A 18 3.20 2.40 1.73
N ALA A 19 3.01 2.77 3.00
CA ALA A 19 3.89 2.34 4.08
C ALA A 19 3.89 0.82 4.29
N LEU A 20 2.71 0.19 4.24
CA LEU A 20 2.58 -1.27 4.28
C LEU A 20 3.29 -1.94 3.09
N ALA A 21 3.16 -1.36 1.89
CA ALA A 21 3.83 -1.85 0.71
C ALA A 21 5.35 -1.83 0.89
N ILE A 22 5.90 -0.70 1.34
CA ILE A 22 7.33 -0.54 1.65
C ILE A 22 7.79 -1.52 2.73
N ALA A 23 7.00 -1.72 3.79
CA ALA A 23 7.32 -2.68 4.84
C ALA A 23 7.39 -4.12 4.29
N GLY A 24 6.43 -4.51 3.43
CA GLY A 24 6.43 -5.81 2.77
C GLY A 24 7.65 -6.01 1.85
N THR A 25 8.01 -5.01 1.05
CA THR A 25 9.22 -5.07 0.21
C THR A 25 10.50 -5.05 1.04
N ALA A 26 10.53 -4.36 2.18
CA ALA A 26 11.67 -4.42 3.11
C ALA A 26 11.83 -5.84 3.69
N VAL A 27 10.75 -6.50 4.09
CA VAL A 27 10.78 -7.91 4.51
C VAL A 27 11.28 -8.80 3.37
N MET A 28 10.76 -8.63 2.16
CA MET A 28 11.23 -9.36 0.97
C MET A 28 12.74 -9.19 0.76
N TYR A 29 13.22 -7.95 0.85
CA TYR A 29 14.62 -7.59 0.63
C TYR A 29 15.56 -8.13 1.73
N LEU A 30 15.12 -8.20 2.98
CA LEU A 30 15.94 -8.68 4.08
C LEU A 30 15.90 -10.21 4.23
N ALA A 31 14.84 -10.86 3.76
CA ALA A 31 14.60 -12.29 3.93
C ALA A 31 15.18 -13.15 2.79
N VAL A 32 16.25 -12.71 2.11
CA VAL A 32 16.78 -13.33 0.87
C VAL A 32 17.11 -14.82 1.01
N ASP A 33 17.58 -15.25 2.17
CA ASP A 33 17.96 -16.65 2.44
C ASP A 33 16.74 -17.53 2.81
N THR A 34 15.56 -16.92 3.00
CA THR A 34 14.34 -17.57 3.43
C THR A 34 13.22 -17.35 2.42
N GLN A 35 13.20 -18.18 1.37
CA GLN A 35 12.31 -18.01 0.20
C GLN A 35 10.83 -17.82 0.58
N VAL A 36 10.31 -18.60 1.53
CA VAL A 36 8.90 -18.49 1.96
C VAL A 36 8.63 -17.12 2.59
N LEU A 37 9.51 -16.64 3.47
CA LEU A 37 9.35 -15.35 4.13
C LEU A 37 9.47 -14.20 3.12
N ALA A 38 10.44 -14.27 2.21
CA ALA A 38 10.59 -13.27 1.15
C ALA A 38 9.35 -13.22 0.24
N ALA A 39 8.82 -14.38 -0.16
CA ALA A 39 7.60 -14.47 -0.95
C ALA A 39 6.39 -13.91 -0.22
N THR A 40 6.26 -14.13 1.09
CA THR A 40 5.18 -13.52 1.88
C THR A 40 5.31 -12.00 1.97
N GLY A 41 6.52 -11.46 2.13
CA GLY A 41 6.78 -10.02 2.13
C GLY A 41 6.37 -9.37 0.80
N PHE A 42 6.73 -10.01 -0.32
CA PHE A 42 6.31 -9.59 -1.65
C PHE A 42 4.79 -9.61 -1.82
N ALA A 43 4.13 -10.71 -1.42
CA ALA A 43 2.67 -10.84 -1.53
C ALA A 43 1.93 -9.76 -0.73
N VAL A 44 2.40 -9.45 0.48
CA VAL A 44 1.87 -8.34 1.30
C VAL A 44 2.07 -7.00 0.58
N ALA A 45 3.25 -6.77 0.02
CA ALA A 45 3.56 -5.51 -0.67
C ALA A 45 2.65 -5.26 -1.87
N VAL A 46 2.48 -6.27 -2.73
CA VAL A 46 1.60 -6.19 -3.90
C VAL A 46 0.14 -6.01 -3.49
N THR A 47 -0.32 -6.74 -2.48
CA THR A 47 -1.70 -6.64 -1.97
C THR A 47 -1.96 -5.23 -1.42
N ALA A 48 -1.04 -4.69 -0.62
CA ALA A 48 -1.15 -3.32 -0.11
C ALA A 48 -1.17 -2.30 -1.25
N GLY A 49 -0.33 -2.45 -2.28
CA GLY A 49 -0.36 -1.60 -3.47
C GLY A 49 -1.69 -1.65 -4.22
N ALA A 50 -2.26 -2.84 -4.40
CA ALA A 50 -3.58 -3.01 -5.02
C ALA A 50 -4.70 -2.36 -4.18
N LEU A 51 -4.64 -2.51 -2.86
CA LEU A 51 -5.58 -1.85 -1.93
C LEU A 51 -5.45 -0.33 -1.97
N ALA A 52 -4.24 0.22 -2.14
CA ALA A 52 -4.04 1.66 -2.30
C ALA A 52 -4.79 2.20 -3.53
N VAL A 53 -4.70 1.50 -4.67
CA VAL A 53 -5.42 1.88 -5.88
C VAL A 53 -6.93 1.77 -5.66
N GLY A 54 -7.41 0.66 -5.10
CA GLY A 54 -8.84 0.47 -4.82
C GLY A 54 -9.39 1.52 -3.85
N ALA A 55 -8.64 1.85 -2.80
CA ALA A 55 -8.97 2.89 -1.85
C ALA A 55 -9.17 4.25 -2.51
N LEU A 56 -8.24 4.68 -3.37
CA LEU A 56 -8.33 5.96 -4.07
C LEU A 56 -9.52 6.01 -5.05
N HIS A 57 -9.92 4.88 -5.62
CA HIS A 57 -11.11 4.81 -6.48
C HIS A 57 -12.42 4.86 -5.68
N VAL A 58 -12.44 4.30 -4.46
CA VAL A 58 -13.66 4.23 -3.63
C VAL A 58 -13.86 5.51 -2.82
N TYR A 59 -12.78 6.10 -2.31
CA TYR A 59 -12.85 7.22 -1.36
C TYR A 59 -12.40 8.56 -1.94
N GLY A 60 -11.66 8.57 -3.05
CA GLY A 60 -11.09 9.79 -3.66
C GLY A 60 -11.98 10.55 -4.64
N ALA A 61 -13.31 10.40 -4.52
CA ALA A 61 -14.31 11.01 -5.40
C ALA A 61 -15.07 12.14 -4.70
#